data_AF-A0A0E0KP76-F1
#
_entry.id   AF-A0A0E0KP76-F1
#
_cell.length_a   1.000
_cell.length_b   1.000
_cell.length_c   1.000
_cell.angle_alpha   90.00
_cell.angle_beta   90.00
_cell.angle_gamma   90.00
#
_symmetry.space_group_name_H-M   'P 1'
#
loop_
_entity.id
_entity.type
_entity.pdbx_description
1 polymer ?
#
loop_
_entity_poly.entity_id
_entity_poly.type
_entity_poly.pdbx_seq_one_letter_code
_entity_poly.pdbx_strand_id
1 'polypeptide(L)'
;MAQLARGLGPPLRRSEEWMRQRADKIKEKVHTLFRTSGDVVARMNLVDAIQRLGVSHLFNKVISTSLSDIHATTFNIFKGDDGRFINGIADEPSAYLLVHDEPELKKAISFSRHHLKSMMQCGNLKHPLSDQVKRTLHLPLPRSYKRVETLHYLSEYGKEEGHISFLLDLAKSLRISDNQREMYRVAYAKKEFQKLSHYFLQEAEWSYNNHMTSFEEQVALSTKTLTMQLLCVSTTVGWGDAISNEAFQWAAGSSPVTSCAKIMRLMNDITSFKNNGDIASTVERYMNEPKVISEVAFAKLDSLIEDEWRTMNQAHYEHHQLLPVVQ
;
A
#
# COMPACT_ATOMS: atom_id res chain seq x y z
N MET A 1 -3.44 18.43 17.92
CA MET A 1 -4.40 17.71 17.04
C MET A 1 -5.89 17.97 17.34
N ALA A 2 -6.28 18.55 18.48
CA ALA A 2 -7.69 18.71 18.86
C ALA A 2 -8.40 20.00 18.38
N GLN A 3 -7.73 20.91 17.66
CA GLN A 3 -8.31 22.22 17.30
C GLN A 3 -8.76 22.37 15.84
N LEU A 4 -8.53 21.39 14.96
CA LEU A 4 -8.96 21.43 13.55
C LEU A 4 -10.31 20.73 13.26
N ALA A 5 -10.98 20.16 14.27
CA ALA A 5 -12.17 19.33 14.09
C ALA A 5 -13.52 20.05 14.33
N ARG A 6 -13.53 21.36 14.61
CA ARG A 6 -14.75 22.09 15.04
C ARG A 6 -15.62 22.67 13.92
N GLY A 7 -15.30 22.42 12.65
CA GLY A 7 -16.04 23.00 11.51
C GLY A 7 -16.74 22.01 10.57
N LEU A 8 -16.65 20.70 10.81
CA LEU A 8 -17.29 19.70 9.97
C LEU A 8 -18.49 19.13 10.73
N GLY A 9 -19.69 19.49 10.30
CA GLY A 9 -20.93 18.86 10.76
C GLY A 9 -20.87 17.33 10.60
N PRO A 10 -21.82 16.58 11.22
CA PRO A 10 -21.78 15.12 11.20
C PRO A 10 -21.72 14.61 9.76
N PRO A 11 -20.84 13.63 9.44
CA PRO A 11 -20.73 13.11 8.08
C PRO A 11 -22.08 12.52 7.68
N LEU A 12 -22.66 13.07 6.60
CA LEU A 12 -23.85 12.52 5.96
C LEU A 12 -23.56 11.07 5.57
N ARG A 13 -24.11 10.13 6.34
CA ARG A 13 -24.00 8.69 6.13
C ARG A 13 -24.87 8.32 4.92
N ARG A 14 -24.33 8.49 3.71
CA ARG A 14 -24.99 8.12 2.45
C ARG A 14 -24.83 6.62 2.20
N SER A 15 -25.87 5.96 1.68
CA SER A 15 -25.83 4.51 1.40
C SER A 15 -24.89 4.17 0.25
N GLU A 16 -24.32 2.95 0.25
CA GLU A 16 -23.45 2.46 -0.83
C GLU A 16 -24.18 2.46 -2.19
N GLU A 17 -25.47 2.12 -2.18
CA GLU A 17 -26.39 2.19 -3.33
C GLU A 17 -26.39 3.59 -3.97
N TRP A 18 -26.52 4.63 -3.14
CA TRP A 18 -26.52 6.02 -3.60
C TRP A 18 -25.18 6.42 -4.23
N MET A 19 -24.07 5.95 -3.67
CA MET A 19 -22.74 6.22 -4.23
C MET A 19 -22.51 5.51 -5.57
N ARG A 20 -23.00 4.27 -5.71
CA ARG A 20 -22.95 3.53 -6.99
C ARG A 20 -23.76 4.24 -8.08
N GLN A 21 -25.02 4.57 -7.80
CA GLN A 21 -25.88 5.28 -8.75
C GLN A 21 -25.29 6.65 -9.15
N ARG A 22 -24.67 7.35 -8.20
CA ARG A 22 -23.95 8.60 -8.49
C ARG A 22 -22.72 8.37 -9.35
N ALA A 23 -21.92 7.34 -9.07
CA ALA A 23 -20.75 7.01 -9.88
C ALA A 23 -21.13 6.71 -11.33
N ASP A 24 -22.21 5.96 -11.55
CA ASP A 24 -22.68 5.63 -12.91
C ASP A 24 -23.16 6.88 -13.67
N LYS A 25 -23.91 7.76 -13.00
CA LYS A 25 -24.29 9.07 -13.59
C LYS A 25 -23.07 9.92 -13.96
N ILE A 26 -21.99 9.83 -13.18
CA ILE A 26 -20.75 10.56 -13.43
C ILE A 26 -19.96 9.91 -14.57
N LYS A 27 -19.95 8.58 -14.70
CA LYS A 27 -19.36 7.87 -15.84
C LYS A 27 -19.92 8.37 -17.17
N GLU A 28 -21.23 8.50 -17.27
CA GLU A 28 -21.87 9.03 -18.50
C GLU A 28 -21.45 10.48 -18.80
N LYS A 29 -21.33 11.32 -17.77
CA LYS A 29 -20.84 12.70 -17.94
C LYS A 29 -19.38 12.75 -18.39
N VAL A 30 -18.51 11.95 -17.77
CA VAL A 30 -17.09 11.85 -18.13
C VAL A 30 -16.95 11.32 -19.56
N HIS A 31 -17.70 10.29 -19.92
CA HIS A 31 -17.74 9.76 -21.28
C HIS A 31 -18.16 10.84 -22.30
N THR A 32 -19.18 11.64 -21.96
CA THR A 32 -19.60 12.76 -22.79
C THR A 32 -18.48 13.79 -22.97
N LEU A 33 -17.80 14.20 -21.89
CA LEU A 33 -16.68 15.13 -21.95
C LEU A 33 -15.55 14.64 -22.87
N PHE A 34 -15.20 13.36 -22.80
CA PHE A 34 -14.20 12.77 -23.70
C PHE A 34 -14.64 12.78 -25.16
N ARG A 35 -15.92 12.55 -25.44
CA ARG A 35 -16.45 12.52 -26.81
C ARG A 35 -16.62 13.91 -27.42
N THR A 36 -17.00 14.89 -26.62
CA THR A 36 -17.29 16.26 -27.11
C THR A 36 -16.05 17.15 -27.17
N SER A 37 -14.98 16.80 -26.45
CA SER A 37 -13.72 17.54 -26.50
C SER A 37 -12.87 17.10 -27.70
N GLY A 38 -12.80 17.94 -28.73
CA GLY A 38 -11.86 17.76 -29.84
C GLY A 38 -10.40 18.08 -29.47
N ASP A 39 -10.17 18.81 -28.37
CA ASP A 39 -8.83 19.15 -27.91
C ASP A 39 -8.18 17.96 -27.16
N VAL A 40 -7.03 17.53 -27.68
CA VAL A 40 -6.21 16.46 -27.09
C VAL A 40 -5.67 16.87 -25.72
N VAL A 41 -5.28 18.15 -25.54
CA VAL A 41 -4.71 18.64 -24.28
C VAL A 41 -5.78 18.60 -23.19
N ALA A 42 -6.98 19.09 -23.45
CA ALA A 42 -8.12 18.99 -22.52
C ALA A 42 -8.45 17.53 -22.16
N ARG A 43 -8.41 16.59 -23.11
CA ARG A 43 -8.63 15.15 -22.83
C ARG A 43 -7.52 14.57 -21.95
N MET A 44 -6.26 14.91 -22.19
CA MET A 44 -5.12 14.49 -21.37
C MET A 44 -5.21 15.04 -19.95
N ASN A 45 -5.56 16.32 -19.80
CA ASN A 45 -5.78 16.96 -18.49
C ASN A 45 -6.93 16.29 -17.73
N LEU A 46 -7.98 15.86 -18.42
CA LEU A 46 -9.07 15.10 -17.81
C LEU A 46 -8.60 13.71 -17.32
N VAL A 47 -7.79 13.00 -18.11
CA VAL A 47 -7.17 11.72 -17.69
C VAL A 47 -6.28 11.94 -16.46
N ASP A 48 -5.40 12.95 -16.50
CA ASP A 48 -4.50 13.28 -15.39
C ASP A 48 -5.29 13.58 -14.11
N ALA A 49 -6.32 14.43 -14.19
CA ALA A 49 -7.17 14.76 -13.06
C ALA A 49 -7.86 13.50 -12.47
N ILE A 50 -8.45 12.65 -13.32
CA ILE A 50 -9.10 11.40 -12.90
C ILE A 50 -8.10 10.45 -12.20
N GLN A 51 -6.89 10.34 -12.72
CA GLN A 51 -5.83 9.50 -12.14
C GLN A 51 -5.33 10.05 -10.81
N ARG A 52 -5.01 11.34 -10.74
CA ARG A 52 -4.49 11.99 -9.54
C ARG A 52 -5.55 12.10 -8.44
N LEU A 53 -6.83 12.21 -8.79
CA LEU A 53 -7.95 12.11 -7.84
C LEU A 53 -8.20 10.69 -7.32
N GLY A 54 -7.51 9.67 -7.84
CA GLY A 54 -7.62 8.28 -7.36
C GLY A 54 -8.88 7.55 -7.82
N VAL A 55 -9.63 8.11 -8.77
CA VAL A 55 -10.91 7.55 -9.25
C VAL A 55 -10.80 6.85 -10.61
N SER A 56 -9.59 6.70 -11.15
CA SER A 56 -9.34 6.09 -12.47
C SER A 56 -9.91 4.69 -12.63
N HIS A 57 -9.92 3.88 -11.56
CA HIS A 57 -10.47 2.52 -11.57
C HIS A 57 -11.95 2.46 -12.00
N LEU A 58 -12.71 3.55 -11.81
CA LEU A 58 -14.12 3.65 -12.24
C LEU A 58 -14.27 3.96 -13.73
N PHE A 59 -13.20 4.41 -14.39
CA PHE A 59 -13.20 4.91 -15.76
C PHE A 59 -12.21 4.18 -16.67
N ASN A 60 -11.66 3.03 -16.26
CA ASN A 60 -10.63 2.29 -17.01
C ASN A 60 -10.95 2.13 -18.50
N LYS A 61 -12.20 1.74 -18.82
CA LYS A 61 -12.65 1.59 -20.21
C LYS A 61 -12.59 2.92 -20.97
N VAL A 62 -13.13 3.99 -20.39
CA VAL A 62 -13.18 5.33 -21.01
C VAL A 62 -11.77 5.90 -21.19
N ILE A 63 -10.90 5.73 -20.19
CA ILE A 63 -9.49 6.15 -20.26
C ILE A 63 -8.77 5.37 -21.37
N SER A 64 -8.91 4.05 -21.40
CA SER A 64 -8.25 3.20 -22.40
C SER A 64 -8.69 3.53 -23.83
N THR A 65 -10.00 3.65 -24.08
CA THR A 65 -10.53 4.07 -25.38
C THR A 65 -10.01 5.46 -25.75
N SER A 66 -10.03 6.41 -24.81
CA SER A 66 -9.59 7.77 -25.09
C SER A 66 -8.11 7.88 -25.42
N LEU A 67 -7.25 7.16 -24.69
CA LEU A 67 -5.82 7.11 -24.97
C LEU A 67 -5.54 6.42 -26.31
N SER A 68 -6.30 5.38 -26.67
CA SER A 68 -6.21 4.74 -27.98
C SER A 68 -6.60 5.69 -29.12
N ASP A 69 -7.68 6.46 -28.95
CA ASP A 69 -8.12 7.44 -29.95
C ASP A 69 -7.08 8.54 -30.15
N ILE A 70 -6.52 9.05 -29.05
CA ILE A 70 -5.48 10.09 -29.07
C ILE A 70 -4.21 9.54 -29.71
N HIS A 71 -3.79 8.34 -29.34
CA HIS A 71 -2.65 7.68 -29.99
C HIS A 71 -2.88 7.53 -31.49
N ALA A 72 -4.06 7.08 -31.92
CA ALA A 72 -4.39 6.98 -33.35
C ALA A 72 -4.34 8.34 -34.06
N THR A 73 -4.88 9.41 -33.45
CA THR A 73 -4.85 10.76 -34.04
C THR A 73 -3.45 11.37 -34.07
N THR A 74 -2.65 11.21 -33.02
CA THR A 74 -1.25 11.66 -32.95
C THR A 74 -0.33 10.86 -33.87
N PHE A 75 -0.63 9.61 -34.19
CA PHE A 75 0.15 8.85 -35.17
C PHE A 75 -0.30 9.10 -36.62
N ASN A 76 -1.57 9.48 -36.84
CA ASN A 76 -2.08 9.77 -38.18
C ASN A 76 -1.53 11.08 -38.77
N ILE A 77 -1.09 12.05 -37.96
CA ILE A 77 -0.33 13.22 -38.46
C ILE A 77 1.03 12.86 -39.06
N PHE A 78 1.53 11.65 -38.81
CA PHE A 78 2.74 11.12 -39.44
C PHE A 78 2.44 10.25 -40.66
N LYS A 79 1.19 10.20 -41.13
CA LYS A 79 0.79 9.50 -42.35
C LYS A 79 0.45 10.48 -43.48
N GLY A 80 0.89 10.18 -44.69
CA GLY A 80 0.52 10.89 -45.91
C GLY A 80 -0.88 10.52 -46.40
N ASP A 81 -1.35 11.21 -47.44
CA ASP A 81 -2.69 11.05 -48.02
C ASP A 81 -2.99 9.63 -48.55
N ASP A 82 -1.96 8.82 -48.76
CA ASP A 82 -2.03 7.42 -49.18
C ASP A 82 -2.12 6.42 -48.00
N GLY A 83 -2.15 6.93 -46.76
CA GLY A 83 -2.17 6.14 -45.53
C GLY A 83 -0.81 5.55 -45.13
N ARG A 84 0.27 5.82 -45.87
CA ARG A 84 1.64 5.42 -45.52
C ARG A 84 2.29 6.46 -44.62
N PHE A 85 3.24 6.06 -43.77
CA PHE A 85 3.99 7.03 -42.95
C PHE A 85 4.83 7.96 -43.85
N ILE A 86 4.80 9.27 -43.58
CA ILE A 86 5.53 10.28 -44.34
C ILE A 86 7.03 9.95 -44.19
N ASN A 87 7.67 9.68 -45.33
CA ASN A 87 9.01 9.06 -45.41
C ASN A 87 10.03 9.69 -44.43
N GLY A 88 10.55 8.87 -43.51
CA GLY A 88 11.68 9.20 -42.63
C GLY A 88 11.69 8.56 -41.24
N ILE A 89 10.56 8.03 -40.75
CA ILE A 89 10.45 7.45 -39.39
C ILE A 89 9.84 6.03 -39.44
N ALA A 90 9.95 5.35 -40.58
CA ALA A 90 9.20 4.12 -40.83
C ALA A 90 9.84 2.84 -40.27
N ASP A 91 10.91 2.92 -39.48
CA ASP A 91 11.64 1.73 -39.03
C ASP A 91 12.17 1.79 -37.59
N GLU A 92 11.49 2.48 -36.67
CA GLU A 92 11.57 2.07 -35.27
C GLU A 92 10.20 1.58 -34.80
N PRO A 93 10.00 0.26 -34.70
CA PRO A 93 8.84 -0.25 -34.01
C PRO A 93 8.97 0.24 -32.57
N SER A 94 7.87 0.73 -31.98
CA SER A 94 7.66 0.86 -30.52
C SER A 94 7.69 -0.53 -29.84
N ALA A 95 8.67 -1.35 -30.21
CA ALA A 95 8.96 -2.69 -29.79
C ALA A 95 9.55 -2.62 -28.40
N TYR A 96 8.65 -2.76 -27.44
CA TYR A 96 8.88 -3.29 -26.10
C TYR A 96 9.47 -2.30 -25.09
N LEU A 97 8.55 -1.64 -24.36
CA LEU A 97 8.60 -1.45 -22.90
C LEU A 97 9.98 -1.14 -22.29
N LEU A 98 10.28 0.15 -22.06
CA LEU A 98 11.01 0.64 -20.88
C LEU A 98 12.32 -0.11 -20.55
N VAL A 99 13.37 0.04 -21.36
CA VAL A 99 14.72 -0.49 -21.04
C VAL A 99 15.82 0.48 -21.45
N HIS A 100 16.61 0.92 -20.46
CA HIS A 100 17.93 1.59 -20.48
C HIS A 100 18.32 2.59 -21.59
N ASP A 101 18.56 3.84 -21.15
CA ASP A 101 19.30 4.93 -21.81
C ASP A 101 18.66 5.64 -23.02
N GLU A 102 17.62 6.44 -22.74
CA GLU A 102 17.08 7.48 -23.64
C GLU A 102 17.71 8.85 -23.35
N PRO A 103 18.74 9.30 -24.10
CA PRO A 103 19.42 10.57 -23.82
C PRO A 103 18.51 11.79 -24.05
N GLU A 104 17.56 11.72 -24.96
CA GLU A 104 16.56 12.75 -25.23
C GLU A 104 15.62 12.94 -24.04
N LEU A 105 15.13 11.84 -23.45
CA LEU A 105 14.29 11.89 -22.27
C LEU A 105 15.07 12.43 -21.05
N LYS A 106 16.34 12.03 -20.89
CA LYS A 106 17.22 12.59 -19.84
C LYS A 106 17.39 14.11 -20.00
N LYS A 107 17.63 14.59 -21.23
CA LYS A 107 17.75 16.03 -21.55
C LYS A 107 16.43 16.75 -21.26
N ALA A 108 15.29 16.20 -21.68
CA ALA A 108 13.98 16.76 -21.42
C ALA A 108 13.70 16.87 -19.92
N ILE A 109 13.96 15.80 -19.14
CA ILE A 109 13.81 15.81 -17.68
C ILE A 109 14.70 16.88 -17.05
N SER A 110 15.96 16.99 -17.46
CA SER A 110 16.90 18.00 -16.95
C SER A 110 16.40 19.43 -17.24
N PHE A 111 16.01 19.69 -18.50
CA PHE A 111 15.49 20.96 -18.95
C PHE A 111 14.22 21.37 -18.17
N SER A 112 13.22 20.49 -18.10
CA SER A 112 11.97 20.75 -17.37
C SER A 112 12.23 20.99 -15.88
N ARG A 113 13.11 20.20 -15.24
CA ARG A 113 13.46 20.40 -13.83
C ARG A 113 14.13 21.74 -13.58
N HIS A 114 15.04 22.16 -14.46
CA HIS A 114 15.70 23.46 -14.35
C HIS A 114 14.69 24.60 -14.48
N HIS A 115 13.84 24.55 -15.51
CA HIS A 115 12.84 25.58 -15.76
C HIS A 115 11.83 25.69 -14.61
N LEU A 116 11.30 24.56 -14.13
CA LEU A 116 10.37 24.54 -13.00
C LEU A 116 10.99 25.10 -11.71
N LYS A 117 12.27 24.80 -11.43
CA LYS A 117 13.00 25.39 -10.29
C LYS A 117 13.13 26.91 -10.44
N SER A 118 13.49 27.40 -11.63
CA SER A 118 13.59 28.83 -11.90
C SER A 118 12.24 29.53 -11.72
N MET A 119 11.15 28.96 -12.27
CA MET A 119 9.80 29.52 -12.13
C MET A 119 9.36 29.62 -10.65
N MET A 120 9.74 28.64 -9.83
CA MET A 120 9.50 28.69 -8.38
C MET A 120 10.27 29.81 -7.70
N GLN A 121 11.55 30.00 -8.05
CA GLN A 121 12.41 31.03 -7.46
C GLN A 121 11.98 32.45 -7.84
N CYS A 122 11.46 32.63 -9.07
CA CYS A 122 10.96 33.91 -9.54
C CYS A 122 9.56 34.27 -9.00
N GLY A 123 8.90 33.39 -8.23
CA GLY A 123 7.55 33.65 -7.72
C GLY A 123 6.45 33.64 -8.80
N ASN A 124 6.74 33.10 -9.98
CA ASN A 124 5.81 33.10 -11.13
C ASN A 124 4.66 32.10 -10.97
N LEU A 125 4.80 31.14 -10.06
CA LEU A 125 3.79 30.09 -9.81
C LEU A 125 2.93 30.47 -8.61
N LYS A 126 1.62 30.52 -8.82
CA LYS A 126 0.62 30.74 -7.76
C LYS A 126 0.21 29.41 -7.14
N HIS A 127 -0.25 29.46 -5.89
CA HIS A 127 -0.92 28.33 -5.24
C HIS A 127 -2.22 27.98 -6.02
N PRO A 128 -2.55 26.70 -6.26
CA PRO A 128 -1.89 25.48 -5.74
C PRO A 128 -0.75 24.94 -6.61
N LEU A 129 -0.54 25.47 -7.81
CA LEU A 129 0.44 24.95 -8.77
C LEU A 129 1.88 24.99 -8.23
N SER A 130 2.22 26.02 -7.45
CA SER A 130 3.53 26.11 -6.78
C SER A 130 3.84 24.91 -5.89
N ASP A 131 2.84 24.40 -5.15
CA ASP A 131 3.01 23.28 -4.22
C ASP A 131 3.11 21.95 -4.95
N GLN A 132 2.36 21.80 -6.05
CA GLN A 132 2.46 20.63 -6.94
C GLN A 132 3.84 20.54 -7.61
N VAL A 133 4.34 21.67 -8.11
CA VAL A 133 5.68 21.73 -8.73
C VAL A 133 6.75 21.42 -7.69
N LYS A 134 6.63 21.99 -6.47
CA LYS A 134 7.55 21.70 -5.36
C LYS A 134 7.62 20.21 -5.05
N ARG A 135 6.46 19.54 -4.93
CA ARG A 135 6.42 18.09 -4.65
C ARG A 135 6.99 17.27 -5.81
N THR A 136 6.64 17.59 -7.04
CA THR A 136 7.11 16.87 -8.24
C THR A 136 8.63 16.97 -8.41
N LEU A 137 9.23 18.12 -8.07
CA LEU A 137 10.68 18.30 -8.10
C LEU A 137 11.42 17.46 -7.05
N HIS A 138 10.78 17.24 -5.89
CA HIS A 138 11.29 16.38 -4.82
C HIS A 138 11.13 14.89 -5.15
N LEU A 139 9.92 14.46 -5.51
CA LEU A 139 9.61 13.08 -5.90
C LEU A 139 8.69 13.09 -7.13
N PRO A 140 9.18 12.72 -8.34
CA PRO A 140 8.38 12.72 -9.56
C PRO A 140 7.13 11.85 -9.46
N LEU A 141 6.04 12.26 -10.11
CA LEU A 141 4.74 11.57 -10.06
C LEU A 141 4.82 10.05 -10.29
N PRO A 142 5.58 9.53 -11.29
CA PRO A 142 5.69 8.08 -11.51
C PRO A 142 6.34 7.31 -10.36
N ARG A 143 7.13 8.00 -9.50
CA ARG A 143 7.80 7.44 -8.32
C ARG A 143 7.08 7.76 -7.02
N SER A 144 5.99 8.51 -7.07
CA SER A 144 5.20 8.88 -5.90
C SER A 144 4.22 7.76 -5.53
N TYR A 145 3.97 7.59 -4.22
CA TYR A 145 2.88 6.73 -3.76
C TYR A 145 1.55 7.37 -4.15
N LYS A 146 0.84 6.77 -5.11
CA LYS A 146 -0.42 7.29 -5.68
C LYS A 146 -1.40 7.78 -4.62
N ARG A 147 -1.60 7.00 -3.55
CA ARG A 147 -2.49 7.36 -2.44
C ARG A 147 -2.08 8.69 -1.80
N VAL A 148 -0.79 8.88 -1.51
CA VAL A 148 -0.25 10.09 -0.88
C VAL A 148 -0.41 11.30 -1.80
N GLU A 149 -0.10 11.16 -3.09
CA GLU A 149 -0.30 12.25 -4.06
C GLU A 149 -1.78 12.60 -4.19
N THR A 150 -2.68 11.61 -4.24
CA THR A 150 -4.13 11.84 -4.24
C THR A 150 -4.59 12.64 -3.02
N LEU A 151 -4.00 12.46 -1.83
CA LEU A 151 -4.39 13.26 -0.66
C LEU A 151 -4.09 14.75 -0.87
N HIS A 152 -2.92 15.07 -1.42
CA HIS A 152 -2.52 16.46 -1.66
C HIS A 152 -3.37 17.06 -2.79
N TYR A 153 -3.43 16.35 -3.93
CA TYR A 153 -4.12 16.80 -5.12
C TYR A 153 -5.61 17.01 -4.88
N LEU A 154 -6.27 16.18 -4.06
CA LEU A 154 -7.70 16.35 -3.75
C LEU A 154 -8.03 17.72 -3.14
N SER A 155 -7.14 18.28 -2.32
CA SER A 155 -7.32 19.60 -1.70
C SER A 155 -6.97 20.77 -2.62
N GLU A 156 -6.14 20.49 -3.61
CA GLU A 156 -5.61 21.47 -4.56
C GLU A 156 -6.49 21.60 -5.80
N TYR A 157 -7.01 20.48 -6.30
CA TYR A 157 -7.84 20.42 -7.50
C TYR A 157 -9.06 21.36 -7.40
N GLY A 158 -9.69 21.45 -6.23
CA GLY A 158 -10.81 22.38 -6.01
C GLY A 158 -10.44 23.88 -6.07
N LYS A 159 -9.15 24.20 -6.12
CA LYS A 159 -8.60 25.55 -6.22
C LYS A 159 -8.00 25.82 -7.60
N GLU A 160 -7.98 24.82 -8.49
CA GLU A 160 -7.54 24.99 -9.87
C GLU A 160 -8.64 25.66 -10.71
N GLU A 161 -8.22 26.52 -11.62
CA GLU A 161 -9.11 27.14 -12.61
C GLU A 161 -9.58 26.08 -13.61
N GLY A 162 -10.89 26.00 -13.84
CA GLY A 162 -11.47 24.99 -14.73
C GLY A 162 -11.63 23.59 -14.14
N HIS A 163 -11.46 23.41 -12.82
CA HIS A 163 -11.68 22.11 -12.19
C HIS A 163 -13.11 21.58 -12.37
N ILE A 164 -13.24 20.27 -12.50
CA ILE A 164 -14.53 19.62 -12.74
C ILE A 164 -15.15 19.27 -11.39
N SER A 165 -16.10 20.09 -10.95
CA SER A 165 -16.65 20.00 -9.58
C SER A 165 -17.27 18.64 -9.26
N PHE A 166 -17.94 17.99 -10.23
CA PHE A 166 -18.55 16.68 -9.98
C PHE A 166 -17.53 15.55 -9.83
N LEU A 167 -16.33 15.66 -10.44
CA LEU A 167 -15.23 14.70 -10.24
C LEU A 167 -14.64 14.86 -8.83
N LEU A 168 -14.44 16.10 -8.40
CA LEU A 168 -13.98 16.39 -7.05
C LEU A 168 -14.96 15.88 -5.98
N ASP A 169 -16.27 16.08 -6.19
CA ASP A 169 -17.31 15.58 -5.30
C ASP A 169 -17.32 14.05 -5.20
N LEU A 170 -17.12 13.37 -6.33
CA LEU A 170 -17.02 11.90 -6.37
C LEU A 170 -15.80 11.44 -5.58
N ALA A 171 -14.63 12.02 -5.85
CA ALA A 171 -13.39 11.67 -5.16
C ALA A 171 -13.49 11.92 -3.64
N LYS A 172 -14.10 13.03 -3.23
CA LYS A 172 -14.38 13.31 -1.80
C LYS A 172 -15.35 12.29 -1.19
N SER A 173 -16.41 11.93 -1.90
CA SER A 173 -17.43 10.99 -1.39
C SER A 173 -16.85 9.59 -1.17
N LEU A 174 -16.12 9.07 -2.18
CA LEU A 174 -15.44 7.78 -2.10
C LEU A 174 -14.38 7.78 -1.01
N ARG A 175 -13.65 8.88 -0.84
CA ARG A 175 -12.69 8.99 0.25
C ARG A 175 -13.37 8.95 1.63
N ILE A 176 -14.54 9.55 1.80
CA ILE A 176 -15.24 9.52 3.11
C ILE A 176 -15.70 8.10 3.42
N SER A 177 -16.22 7.36 2.43
CA SER A 177 -16.59 5.95 2.62
C SER A 177 -15.38 5.07 2.87
N ASP A 178 -14.31 5.25 2.09
CA ASP A 178 -13.07 4.50 2.22
C ASP A 178 -12.39 4.82 3.53
N ASN A 179 -12.38 6.08 3.99
CA ASN A 179 -11.78 6.45 5.27
C ASN A 179 -12.47 5.76 6.45
N GLN A 180 -13.81 5.61 6.46
CA GLN A 180 -14.45 4.86 7.55
C GLN A 180 -14.12 3.36 7.51
N ARG A 181 -13.91 2.83 6.30
CA ARG A 181 -13.56 1.42 6.03
C ARG A 181 -12.09 1.13 6.36
N GLU A 182 -11.18 1.94 5.86
CA GLU A 182 -9.75 1.88 6.16
C GLU A 182 -9.49 2.17 7.64
N MET A 183 -10.24 3.08 8.28
CA MET A 183 -10.04 3.39 9.70
C MET A 183 -10.31 2.17 10.59
N TYR A 184 -11.29 1.31 10.27
CA TYR A 184 -11.48 0.06 11.03
C TYR A 184 -10.35 -0.94 10.78
N ARG A 185 -9.86 -1.06 9.53
CA ARG A 185 -8.76 -1.99 9.16
C ARG A 185 -7.44 -1.57 9.79
N VAL A 186 -7.13 -0.28 9.71
CA VAL A 186 -5.95 0.34 10.34
C VAL A 186 -6.05 0.26 11.87
N ALA A 187 -7.26 0.27 12.45
CA ALA A 187 -7.41 0.07 13.89
C ALA A 187 -6.93 -1.32 14.34
N TYR A 188 -7.13 -2.39 13.55
CA TYR A 188 -6.56 -3.71 13.85
C TYR A 188 -5.03 -3.68 13.82
N ALA A 189 -4.42 -3.16 12.75
CA ALA A 189 -2.96 -3.06 12.65
C ALA A 189 -2.36 -2.20 13.77
N LYS A 190 -2.99 -1.07 14.09
CA LYS A 190 -2.60 -0.21 15.21
C LYS A 190 -2.67 -0.95 16.55
N LYS A 191 -3.74 -1.70 16.80
CA LYS A 191 -3.92 -2.47 18.03
C LYS A 191 -2.84 -3.55 18.17
N GLU A 192 -2.54 -4.29 17.11
CA GLU A 192 -1.47 -5.29 17.14
C GLU A 192 -0.09 -4.66 17.31
N PHE A 193 0.19 -3.51 16.70
CA PHE A 193 1.43 -2.77 16.90
C PHE A 193 1.60 -2.30 18.37
N GLN A 194 0.52 -1.85 19.00
CA GLN A 194 0.52 -1.47 20.42
C GLN A 194 0.84 -2.65 21.33
N LYS A 195 0.25 -3.84 21.06
CA LYS A 195 0.59 -5.06 21.80
C LYS A 195 2.06 -5.45 21.61
N LEU A 196 2.54 -5.45 20.37
CA LEU A 196 3.94 -5.76 20.05
C LEU A 196 4.91 -4.83 20.80
N SER A 197 4.60 -3.54 20.83
CA SER A 197 5.39 -2.55 21.57
C SER A 197 5.43 -2.83 23.07
N HIS A 198 4.30 -3.29 23.65
CA HIS A 198 4.24 -3.70 25.05
C HIS A 198 5.09 -4.94 25.33
N TYR A 199 5.06 -5.94 24.43
CA TYR A 199 5.88 -7.15 24.57
C TYR A 199 7.38 -6.86 24.44
N PHE A 200 7.80 -5.99 23.53
CA PHE A 200 9.20 -5.57 23.45
C PHE A 200 9.65 -4.81 24.69
N LEU A 201 8.80 -3.95 25.25
CA LEU A 201 9.10 -3.27 26.51
C LEU A 201 9.29 -4.29 27.64
N GLN A 202 8.38 -5.26 27.76
CA GLN A 202 8.48 -6.32 28.76
C GLN A 202 9.78 -7.15 28.60
N GLU A 203 10.15 -7.51 27.37
CA GLU A 203 11.40 -8.24 27.07
C GLU A 203 12.64 -7.41 27.47
N ALA A 204 12.63 -6.11 27.18
CA ALA A 204 13.70 -5.20 27.58
C ALA A 204 13.79 -5.03 29.11
N GLU A 205 12.66 -4.93 29.81
CA GLU A 205 12.61 -4.86 31.27
C GLU A 205 13.12 -6.15 31.93
N TRP A 206 12.76 -7.31 31.39
CA TRP A 206 13.25 -8.60 31.87
C TRP A 206 14.76 -8.75 31.67
N SER A 207 15.27 -8.35 30.50
CA SER A 207 16.70 -8.32 30.21
C SER A 207 17.44 -7.39 31.16
N TYR A 208 16.95 -6.15 31.33
CA TYR A 208 17.59 -5.15 32.21
C TYR A 208 17.65 -5.60 33.67
N ASN A 209 16.56 -6.21 34.18
CA ASN A 209 16.48 -6.66 35.57
C ASN A 209 17.13 -8.03 35.82
N ASN A 210 17.76 -8.65 34.81
CA ASN A 210 18.24 -10.03 34.87
C ASN A 210 17.16 -11.00 35.38
N HIS A 211 15.92 -10.79 34.96
CA HIS A 211 14.80 -11.59 35.40
C HIS A 211 14.99 -13.04 34.95
N MET A 212 14.92 -13.97 35.92
CA MET A 212 15.01 -15.40 35.64
C MET A 212 13.63 -15.92 35.23
N THR A 213 13.39 -15.99 33.93
CA THR A 213 12.18 -16.56 33.35
C THR A 213 12.28 -18.07 33.29
N SER A 214 11.13 -18.73 33.42
CA SER A 214 11.03 -20.14 33.04
C SER A 214 11.10 -20.33 31.53
N PHE A 215 11.36 -21.56 31.07
CA PHE A 215 11.34 -21.90 29.65
C PHE A 215 9.98 -21.59 29.01
N GLU A 216 8.88 -21.94 29.68
CA GLU A 216 7.54 -21.69 29.17
C GLU A 216 7.23 -20.18 29.07
N GLU A 217 7.62 -19.40 30.07
CA GLU A 217 7.46 -17.93 30.04
C GLU A 217 8.31 -17.28 28.94
N GLN A 218 9.55 -17.76 28.76
CA GLN A 218 10.42 -17.29 27.70
C GLN A 218 9.82 -17.59 26.32
N VAL A 219 9.33 -18.81 26.10
CA VAL A 219 8.67 -19.20 24.83
C VAL A 219 7.41 -18.35 24.61
N ALA A 220 6.60 -18.13 25.64
CA ALA A 220 5.39 -17.32 25.55
C ALA A 220 5.69 -15.87 25.15
N LEU A 221 6.65 -15.21 25.81
CA LEU A 221 7.00 -13.83 25.50
C LEU A 221 7.67 -13.71 24.14
N SER A 222 8.66 -14.57 23.85
CA SER A 222 9.43 -14.52 22.60
C SER A 222 8.58 -14.84 21.36
N THR A 223 7.49 -15.62 21.52
CA THR A 223 6.46 -15.81 20.50
C THR A 223 5.68 -14.53 20.23
N LYS A 224 5.38 -13.75 21.28
CA LYS A 224 4.63 -12.49 21.18
C LYS A 224 5.45 -11.33 20.67
N THR A 225 6.77 -11.34 20.90
CA THR A 225 7.71 -10.36 20.33
C THR A 225 8.07 -10.67 18.88
N LEU A 226 7.70 -11.85 18.38
CA LEU A 226 7.78 -12.17 16.97
C LEU A 226 6.66 -11.43 16.22
N THR A 227 7.04 -10.59 15.26
CA THR A 227 6.16 -9.64 14.54
C THR A 227 5.09 -10.31 13.65
N MET A 228 4.88 -11.61 13.78
CA MET A 228 4.05 -12.44 12.91
C MET A 228 2.57 -12.04 12.93
N GLN A 229 1.99 -11.81 14.12
CA GLN A 229 0.59 -11.36 14.24
C GLN A 229 0.40 -9.99 13.56
N LEU A 230 1.35 -9.08 13.75
CA LEU A 230 1.33 -7.78 13.09
C LEU A 230 1.47 -7.92 11.56
N LEU A 231 2.32 -8.83 11.09
CA LEU A 231 2.52 -9.09 9.66
C LEU A 231 1.23 -9.65 9.01
N CYS A 232 0.60 -10.66 9.61
CA CYS A 232 -0.64 -11.23 9.11
C CYS A 232 -1.78 -10.20 9.10
N VAL A 233 -1.92 -9.40 10.16
CA VAL A 233 -2.95 -8.33 10.18
C VAL A 233 -2.65 -7.26 9.14
N SER A 234 -1.39 -6.82 9.01
CA SER A 234 -1.00 -5.77 8.06
C SER A 234 -1.17 -6.20 6.60
N THR A 235 -0.84 -7.45 6.28
CA THR A 235 -1.10 -8.02 4.95
C THR A 235 -2.59 -8.09 4.69
N THR A 236 -3.41 -8.52 5.66
CA THR A 236 -4.88 -8.55 5.55
C THR A 236 -5.49 -7.17 5.26
N VAL A 237 -4.92 -6.07 5.81
CA VAL A 237 -5.36 -4.70 5.48
C VAL A 237 -5.27 -4.41 3.97
N GLY A 238 -4.27 -4.95 3.28
CA GLY A 238 -4.04 -4.76 1.86
C GLY A 238 -5.11 -5.39 0.94
N TRP A 239 -5.87 -6.36 1.44
CA TRP A 239 -6.87 -7.11 0.67
C TRP A 239 -8.21 -6.39 0.53
N GLY A 240 -8.36 -5.24 1.20
CA GLY A 240 -9.49 -4.37 1.01
C GLY A 240 -10.83 -5.04 1.34
N ASP A 241 -11.82 -4.86 0.47
CA ASP A 241 -13.21 -5.29 0.69
C ASP A 241 -13.46 -6.78 0.46
N ALA A 242 -12.46 -7.49 -0.06
CA ALA A 242 -12.53 -8.92 -0.28
C ALA A 242 -12.45 -9.73 1.03
N ILE A 243 -12.05 -9.09 2.15
CA ILE A 243 -11.79 -9.77 3.41
C ILE A 243 -12.78 -9.37 4.51
N SER A 244 -13.25 -10.36 5.26
CA SER A 244 -14.24 -10.19 6.33
C SER A 244 -13.60 -9.81 7.67
N ASN A 245 -14.41 -9.41 8.66
CA ASN A 245 -13.90 -9.12 10.01
C ASN A 245 -13.35 -10.37 10.70
N GLU A 246 -13.90 -11.54 10.39
CA GLU A 246 -13.48 -12.84 10.91
C GLU A 246 -12.04 -13.15 10.47
N ALA A 247 -11.66 -12.77 9.26
CA ALA A 247 -10.29 -12.91 8.78
C ALA A 247 -9.30 -12.02 9.56
N PHE A 248 -9.69 -10.79 9.92
CA PHE A 248 -8.85 -9.94 10.79
C PHE A 248 -8.70 -10.51 12.19
N GLN A 249 -9.77 -11.08 12.77
CA GLN A 249 -9.71 -11.74 14.08
C GLN A 249 -8.83 -12.98 14.03
N TRP A 250 -8.93 -13.75 12.95
CA TRP A 250 -8.10 -14.92 12.72
C TRP A 250 -6.61 -14.52 12.57
N ALA A 251 -6.31 -13.51 11.76
CA ALA A 251 -4.94 -13.00 11.59
C ALA A 251 -4.32 -12.44 12.89
N ALA A 252 -5.15 -11.86 13.76
CA ALA A 252 -4.69 -11.22 15.00
C ALA A 252 -4.38 -12.19 16.15
N GLY A 253 -4.72 -13.48 16.04
CA GLY A 253 -4.52 -14.38 17.17
C GLY A 253 -5.01 -15.82 17.03
N SER A 254 -5.19 -16.33 15.81
CA SER A 254 -5.51 -17.74 15.63
C SER A 254 -4.39 -18.65 16.13
N SER A 255 -4.75 -19.88 16.51
CA SER A 255 -3.77 -20.90 16.91
C SER A 255 -2.69 -21.11 15.84
N PRO A 256 -3.00 -21.18 14.53
CA PRO A 256 -1.99 -21.36 13.49
C PRO A 256 -0.99 -20.21 13.38
N VAL A 257 -1.45 -18.97 13.48
CA VAL A 257 -0.55 -17.80 13.46
C VAL A 257 0.39 -17.83 14.67
N THR A 258 -0.13 -18.29 15.82
CA THR A 258 0.67 -18.48 17.04
C THR A 258 1.68 -19.62 16.88
N SER A 259 1.27 -20.76 16.31
CA SER A 259 2.14 -21.90 16.01
C SER A 259 3.25 -21.52 15.03
N CYS A 260 2.94 -20.77 13.97
CA CYS A 260 3.93 -20.27 13.03
C CYS A 260 4.98 -19.36 13.71
N ALA A 261 4.54 -18.47 14.61
CA ALA A 261 5.45 -17.65 15.39
C ALA A 261 6.35 -18.50 16.32
N LYS A 262 5.80 -19.53 16.99
CA LYS A 262 6.60 -20.43 17.82
C LYS A 262 7.66 -21.18 17.01
N ILE A 263 7.30 -21.75 15.86
CA ILE A 263 8.23 -22.45 14.97
C ILE A 263 9.39 -21.52 14.59
N MET A 264 9.08 -20.32 14.09
CA MET A 264 10.10 -19.37 13.65
C MET A 264 10.99 -18.92 14.80
N ARG A 265 10.45 -18.73 16.02
CA ARG A 265 11.24 -18.40 17.20
C ARG A 265 12.21 -19.52 17.58
N LEU A 266 11.70 -20.74 17.74
CA LEU A 266 12.51 -21.88 18.18
C LEU A 266 13.61 -22.20 17.17
N MET A 267 13.31 -22.17 15.87
CA MET A 267 14.32 -22.36 14.81
C MET A 267 15.39 -21.25 14.83
N ASN A 268 14.98 -19.99 15.01
CA ASN A 268 15.91 -18.86 15.12
C ASN A 268 16.86 -19.02 16.32
N ASP A 269 16.33 -19.42 17.48
CA ASP A 269 17.09 -19.58 18.72
C ASP A 269 18.08 -20.75 18.62
N ILE A 270 17.67 -21.91 18.07
CA ILE A 270 18.57 -23.04 17.79
C ILE A 270 19.71 -22.60 16.87
N THR A 271 19.38 -21.89 15.79
CA THR A 271 20.36 -21.44 14.79
C THR A 271 21.32 -20.41 15.38
N SER A 272 20.80 -19.46 16.15
CA SER A 272 21.61 -18.42 16.81
C SER A 272 22.57 -19.04 17.81
N PHE A 273 22.09 -19.97 18.65
CA PHE A 273 22.93 -20.65 19.64
C PHE A 273 24.07 -21.46 18.98
N LYS A 274 23.78 -22.18 17.88
CA LYS A 274 24.80 -22.93 17.12
C LYS A 274 25.88 -22.04 16.52
N ASN A 275 25.57 -20.77 16.24
CA ASN A 275 26.49 -19.81 15.63
C ASN A 275 27.20 -18.92 16.67
N ASN A 276 27.25 -19.32 17.95
CA ASN A 276 27.77 -18.52 19.07
C ASN A 276 27.07 -17.16 19.24
N GLY A 277 25.80 -17.06 18.84
CA GLY A 277 24.97 -15.88 19.03
C GLY A 277 24.17 -15.93 20.34
N ASP A 278 23.92 -14.73 20.89
CA ASP A 278 23.15 -14.30 22.07
C ASP A 278 22.89 -15.27 23.26
N ILE A 279 23.25 -14.78 24.46
CA ILE A 279 23.28 -15.47 25.78
C ILE A 279 21.90 -15.47 26.46
N ALA A 280 20.80 -15.38 25.71
CA ALA A 280 19.45 -15.26 26.27
C ALA A 280 18.39 -15.98 25.41
N SER A 281 18.75 -17.12 24.83
CA SER A 281 17.87 -17.91 23.95
C SER A 281 16.99 -18.90 24.73
N THR A 282 15.89 -19.35 24.11
CA THR A 282 15.06 -20.44 24.66
C THR A 282 15.84 -21.75 24.86
N VAL A 283 16.90 -21.97 24.08
CA VAL A 283 17.85 -23.10 24.24
C VAL A 283 18.53 -23.04 25.60
N GLU A 284 19.12 -21.89 25.94
CA GLU A 284 19.85 -21.71 27.20
C GLU A 284 18.92 -21.81 28.41
N ARG A 285 17.70 -21.26 28.32
CA ARG A 285 16.69 -21.40 29.38
C ARG A 285 16.34 -22.87 29.62
N TYR A 286 16.11 -23.64 28.56
CA TYR A 286 15.83 -25.07 28.68
C TYR A 286 17.03 -25.89 29.14
N MET A 287 18.26 -25.46 28.86
CA MET A 287 19.44 -26.13 29.41
C MET A 287 19.56 -25.90 30.91
N ASN A 288 19.32 -24.67 31.37
CA ASN A 288 19.58 -24.26 32.75
C ASN A 288 18.52 -24.74 33.76
N GLU A 289 17.25 -24.85 33.35
CA GLU A 289 16.17 -25.32 34.24
C GLU A 289 16.36 -26.77 34.72
N PRO A 290 16.34 -27.79 33.84
CA PRO A 290 16.61 -29.18 34.18
C PRO A 290 18.11 -29.52 34.28
N LYS A 291 19.02 -28.56 34.02
CA LYS A 291 20.50 -28.76 33.96
C LYS A 291 20.91 -29.84 32.96
N VAL A 292 20.55 -29.64 31.69
CA VAL A 292 20.85 -30.57 30.59
C VAL A 292 21.83 -29.98 29.58
N ILE A 293 22.47 -30.85 28.80
CA ILE A 293 23.35 -30.46 27.69
C ILE A 293 22.55 -29.95 26.49
N SER A 294 23.23 -29.24 25.59
CA SER A 294 22.64 -28.62 24.39
C SER A 294 21.92 -29.61 23.48
N GLU A 295 22.41 -30.84 23.37
CA GLU A 295 21.82 -31.88 22.53
C GLU A 295 20.41 -32.28 23.01
N VAL A 296 20.22 -32.34 24.32
CA VAL A 296 18.91 -32.63 24.94
C VAL A 296 17.95 -31.46 24.75
N ALA A 297 18.47 -30.22 24.84
CA ALA A 297 17.68 -29.03 24.57
C ALA A 297 17.24 -28.96 23.11
N PHE A 298 18.14 -29.19 22.15
CA PHE A 298 17.79 -29.22 20.74
C PHE A 298 16.72 -30.27 20.44
N ALA A 299 16.87 -31.50 20.94
CA ALA A 299 15.87 -32.55 20.75
C ALA A 299 14.49 -32.15 21.29
N LYS A 300 14.44 -31.47 22.45
CA LYS A 300 13.16 -30.96 22.99
C LYS A 300 12.57 -29.88 22.10
N LEU A 301 13.36 -28.89 21.70
CA LEU A 301 12.88 -27.79 20.87
C LEU A 301 12.44 -28.27 19.48
N ASP A 302 13.17 -29.20 18.86
CA ASP A 302 12.79 -29.85 17.61
C ASP A 302 11.45 -30.58 17.76
N SER A 303 11.24 -31.32 18.87
CA SER A 303 9.94 -31.94 19.15
C SER A 303 8.81 -30.92 19.28
N LEU A 304 9.05 -29.77 19.92
CA LEU A 304 8.05 -28.70 20.02
C LEU A 304 7.76 -28.08 18.66
N ILE A 305 8.77 -27.90 17.81
CA ILE A 305 8.59 -27.42 16.42
C ILE A 305 7.67 -28.37 15.65
N GLU A 306 7.89 -29.68 15.73
CA GLU A 306 7.04 -30.68 15.06
C GLU A 306 5.58 -30.66 15.56
N ASP A 307 5.36 -30.45 16.85
CA ASP A 307 4.01 -30.36 17.42
C ASP A 307 3.27 -29.09 16.95
N GLU A 308 3.98 -27.97 16.83
CA GLU A 308 3.42 -26.73 16.30
C GLU A 308 3.16 -26.82 14.78
N TRP A 309 4.01 -27.52 14.01
CA TRP A 309 3.75 -27.83 12.60
C TRP A 309 2.48 -28.65 12.42
N ARG A 310 2.28 -29.67 13.26
CA ARG A 310 1.04 -30.48 13.26
C ARG A 310 -0.18 -29.62 13.55
N THR A 311 -0.10 -28.72 14.52
CA THR A 311 -1.19 -27.78 14.85
C THR A 311 -1.52 -26.86 13.68
N MET A 312 -0.51 -26.31 13.00
CA MET A 312 -0.71 -25.45 11.83
C MET A 312 -1.32 -26.21 10.65
N ASN A 313 -0.82 -27.41 10.36
CA ASN A 313 -1.34 -28.26 9.28
C ASN A 313 -2.78 -28.69 9.50
N GLN A 314 -3.17 -29.00 10.74
CA GLN A 314 -4.55 -29.35 11.09
C GLN A 314 -5.49 -28.19 10.78
N ALA A 315 -5.13 -26.98 11.18
CA ALA A 315 -5.95 -25.81 10.89
C ALA A 315 -5.99 -25.44 9.41
N HIS A 316 -4.93 -25.74 8.64
CA HIS A 316 -4.95 -25.59 7.19
C HIS A 316 -6.00 -26.47 6.53
N TYR A 317 -6.17 -27.69 7.05
CA TYR A 317 -7.22 -28.60 6.61
C TYR A 317 -8.63 -28.11 6.99
N GLU A 318 -8.80 -27.64 8.24
CA GLU A 318 -10.11 -27.24 8.78
C GLU A 318 -10.62 -25.88 8.27
N HIS A 319 -9.72 -24.95 7.93
CA HIS A 319 -10.07 -23.55 7.64
C HIS A 319 -9.67 -23.07 6.23
N HIS A 320 -9.58 -23.96 5.24
CA HIS A 320 -9.13 -23.67 3.86
C HIS A 320 -9.73 -22.42 3.20
N GLN A 321 -10.95 -21.99 3.60
CA GLN A 321 -11.62 -20.80 3.05
C GLN A 321 -11.12 -19.46 3.64
N LEU A 322 -10.49 -19.47 4.81
CA LEU A 322 -9.94 -18.27 5.50
C LEU A 322 -8.44 -18.07 5.25
N LEU A 323 -7.82 -18.97 4.47
CA LEU A 323 -6.37 -19.12 4.31
C LEU A 323 -5.65 -18.38 3.17
N PRO A 324 -6.22 -17.40 2.43
CA PRO A 324 -5.40 -16.59 1.53
C PRO A 324 -4.30 -15.77 2.24
N VAL A 325 -4.31 -15.69 3.58
CA VAL A 325 -3.43 -14.83 4.39
C VAL A 325 -2.12 -15.55 4.81
N VAL A 326 -2.00 -16.86 4.62
CA VAL A 326 -0.82 -17.67 5.09
C VAL A 326 -0.25 -18.59 3.99
N GLN A 327 -0.61 -18.37 2.73
CA GLN A 327 0.07 -18.95 1.56
C GLN A 327 1.10 -17.96 1.01
#